data_AF-A0AAN1MIW2-F1
#
_entry.id   AF-A0AAN1MIW2-F1
#
_cell.length_a   1.000
_cell.length_b   1.000
_cell.length_c   1.000
_cell.angle_alpha   90.00
_cell.angle_beta   90.00
_cell.angle_gamma   90.00
#
_symmetry.space_group_name_H-M   'P 1'
#
loop_
_entity.id
_entity.type
_entity.pdbx_description
1 polymer ?
#
loop_
_entity_poly.entity_id
_entity_poly.type
_entity_poly.pdbx_seq_one_letter_code
_entity_poly.pdbx_strand_id
1 'polypeptide(L)'
;MDHNETLREIREVNLSFLSLAQRLARIDSSKAMRLLRVGEESMNEIASLPPEQIAKLAATNMLFCRFALDDCALLASLVHGVQRGVERQATEPLAA
;
A
#
# COMPACT_ATOMS: atom_id res chain seq x y z
N MET A 1 21.46 3.32 -12.37
CA MET A 1 21.32 3.00 -10.94
C MET A 1 22.36 1.97 -10.61
N ASP A 2 23.18 2.26 -9.61
CA ASP A 2 24.13 1.27 -9.07
C ASP A 2 23.33 0.18 -8.32
N HIS A 3 23.73 -1.09 -8.44
CA HIS A 3 23.08 -2.17 -7.71
C HIS A 3 23.12 -1.95 -6.19
N ASN A 4 24.20 -1.35 -5.68
CA ASN A 4 24.34 -1.01 -4.26
C ASN A 4 23.33 0.08 -3.84
N GLU A 5 23.13 1.08 -4.71
CA GLU A 5 22.15 2.15 -4.52
C GLU A 5 20.73 1.57 -4.46
N THR A 6 20.37 0.67 -5.38
CA THR A 6 19.05 0.00 -5.37
C THR A 6 18.82 -0.80 -4.08
N LEU A 7 19.81 -1.57 -3.61
CA LEU A 7 19.68 -2.32 -2.35
C LEU A 7 19.51 -1.39 -1.14
N ARG A 8 20.19 -0.24 -1.15
CA ARG A 8 20.04 0.78 -0.12
C ARG A 8 18.62 1.37 -0.13
N GLU A 9 18.09 1.72 -1.30
CA GLU A 9 16.73 2.23 -1.45
C GLU A 9 15.67 1.21 -0.98
N ILE A 10 15.83 -0.06 -1.37
CA ILE A 10 14.98 -1.17 -0.89
C ILE A 10 14.98 -1.21 0.64
N ARG A 11 16.16 -1.10 1.27
CA ARG A 11 16.29 -1.09 2.72
C ARG A 11 15.56 0.09 3.37
N GLU A 12 15.69 1.29 2.81
CA GLU A 12 15.03 2.50 3.32
C GLU A 12 13.50 2.38 3.24
N VAL A 13 12.98 1.86 2.12
CA VAL A 13 11.55 1.59 1.92
C VAL A 13 11.05 0.53 2.90
N ASN A 14 11.77 -0.58 3.02
CA ASN A 14 11.39 -1.67 3.92
C ASN A 14 11.36 -1.21 5.38
N LEU A 15 12.37 -0.46 5.83
CA LEU A 15 12.42 0.04 7.19
C LEU A 15 11.23 0.95 7.48
N SER A 16 10.91 1.86 6.57
CA SER A 16 9.78 2.77 6.69
C SER A 16 8.44 2.00 6.74
N PHE A 17 8.26 1.03 5.85
CA PHE A 17 7.03 0.24 5.77
C PHE A 17 6.84 -0.66 6.99
N LEU A 18 7.84 -1.45 7.39
CA LEU A 18 7.77 -2.36 8.53
C LEU A 18 7.56 -1.59 9.85
N SER A 19 8.20 -0.43 9.99
CA SER A 19 7.99 0.45 11.17
C SER A 19 6.56 0.99 11.22
N LEU A 20 5.98 1.36 10.08
CA LEU A 20 4.58 1.78 10.01
C LEU A 20 3.64 0.61 10.36
N ALA A 21 3.89 -0.57 9.80
CA ALA A 21 3.10 -1.77 10.07
C ALA A 21 3.08 -2.10 11.57
N GLN A 22 4.25 -2.08 12.22
CA GLN A 22 4.35 -2.32 13.66
C GLN A 22 3.59 -1.27 14.49
N ARG A 23 3.69 0.02 14.14
CA ARG A 23 2.93 1.07 14.83
C ARG A 23 1.42 0.88 14.69
N LEU A 24 0.95 0.58 13.48
CA LEU A 24 -0.48 0.32 13.24
C LEU A 24 -0.97 -0.89 14.04
N ALA A 25 -0.18 -1.98 14.07
CA ALA A 25 -0.52 -3.19 14.80
C ALA A 25 -0.71 -2.96 16.31
N ARG A 26 0.14 -2.10 16.90
CA ARG A 26 0.09 -1.76 18.33
C ARG A 26 -1.08 -0.85 18.69
N ILE A 27 -1.58 -0.05 17.73
CA ILE A 27 -2.71 0.85 17.95
C ILE A 27 -4.05 0.11 17.71
N ASP A 28 -4.16 -0.57 16.58
CA ASP A 28 -5.36 -1.32 16.17
C ASP A 28 -4.96 -2.43 15.20
N SER A 29 -4.71 -3.63 15.75
CA SER A 29 -4.32 -4.81 14.97
C SER A 29 -5.37 -5.19 13.92
N SER A 30 -6.67 -5.06 14.24
CA SER A 30 -7.75 -5.38 13.30
C SER A 30 -7.73 -4.49 12.07
N LYS A 31 -7.56 -3.17 12.28
CA LYS A 31 -7.42 -2.20 11.20
C LYS A 31 -6.12 -2.41 10.42
N ALA A 32 -5.01 -2.69 11.12
CA ALA A 32 -3.72 -2.94 10.48
C ALA A 32 -3.77 -4.14 9.53
N MET A 33 -4.36 -5.26 9.96
CA MET A 33 -4.55 -6.45 9.12
C MET A 33 -5.35 -6.15 7.85
N ARG A 34 -6.44 -5.38 7.95
CA ARG A 34 -7.24 -4.97 6.79
C ARG A 34 -6.46 -4.08 5.82
N LEU A 35 -5.73 -3.09 6.33
CA LEU A 35 -4.95 -2.15 5.51
C LEU A 35 -3.77 -2.82 4.81
N LEU A 36 -3.07 -3.70 5.53
CA LEU A 36 -1.85 -4.35 5.03
C LEU A 36 -2.14 -5.67 4.28
N ARG A 37 -3.38 -6.17 4.37
CA ARG A 37 -3.81 -7.45 3.77
C ARG A 37 -2.91 -8.61 4.23
N VAL A 38 -2.74 -8.72 5.54
CA VAL A 38 -1.96 -9.77 6.22
C VAL A 38 -2.81 -10.49 7.26
N GLY A 39 -2.45 -11.74 7.56
CA GLY A 39 -3.12 -12.54 8.59
C GLY A 39 -2.69 -12.16 10.01
N GLU A 40 -3.43 -12.68 10.99
CA GLU A 40 -3.24 -12.40 12.42
C GLU A 40 -1.87 -12.83 12.93
N GLU A 41 -1.42 -14.04 12.58
CA GLU A 41 -0.11 -14.55 12.98
C GLU A 41 1.02 -13.62 12.55
N SER A 42 1.07 -13.24 11.27
CA SER A 42 2.07 -12.31 10.76
C SER A 42 1.97 -10.93 11.43
N MET A 43 0.76 -10.48 11.75
CA MET A 43 0.58 -9.18 12.39
C MET A 43 1.05 -9.20 13.85
N ASN A 44 0.77 -10.28 14.57
CA ASN A 44 1.23 -10.48 15.95
C ASN A 44 2.75 -10.56 16.03
N GLU A 45 3.39 -11.25 15.08
CA GLU A 45 4.85 -11.27 14.96
C GLU A 45 5.42 -9.87 14.72
N ILE A 46 4.90 -9.14 13.71
CA ILE A 46 5.37 -7.77 13.43
C ILE A 46 5.18 -6.84 14.64
N ALA A 47 4.10 -7.02 15.42
CA ALA A 47 3.85 -6.21 16.62
C ALA A 47 4.88 -6.47 17.74
N SER A 48 5.33 -7.72 17.89
CA SER A 48 6.22 -8.18 18.95
C SER A 48 7.71 -7.91 18.66
N LEU A 49 8.10 -7.77 17.39
CA LEU A 49 9.49 -7.61 17.00
C LEU A 49 10.17 -6.38 17.65
N PRO A 50 11.40 -6.52 18.17
CA PRO A 50 12.18 -5.37 18.61
C PRO A 50 12.70 -4.56 17.41
N PRO A 51 13.01 -3.27 17.59
CA PRO A 51 13.47 -2.39 16.50
C PRO A 51 14.68 -2.93 15.73
N GLU A 52 15.59 -3.61 16.42
CA GLU A 52 16.78 -4.22 15.81
C GLU A 52 16.43 -5.33 14.81
N GLN A 53 15.38 -6.12 15.08
CA GLN A 53 14.95 -7.18 14.17
C GLN A 53 14.18 -6.60 12.97
N ILE A 54 13.42 -5.52 13.17
CA ILE A 54 12.83 -4.74 12.06
C ILE A 54 13.93 -4.20 11.14
N ALA A 55 15.01 -3.65 11.71
CA ALA A 55 16.14 -3.16 10.93
C ALA A 55 16.88 -4.28 10.17
N LYS A 56 17.00 -5.47 10.76
CA LYS A 56 17.57 -6.65 10.09
C LYS A 56 16.69 -7.12 8.93
N LEU A 57 15.38 -7.23 9.13
CA LEU A 57 14.42 -7.57 8.07
C LEU A 57 14.49 -6.55 6.93
N ALA A 58 14.55 -5.26 7.27
CA ALA A 58 14.64 -4.19 6.28
C ALA A 58 15.90 -4.29 5.41
N ALA A 59 17.01 -4.80 5.93
CA ALA A 59 18.26 -4.96 5.20
C ALA A 59 18.29 -6.13 4.19
N THR A 60 17.20 -6.91 4.09
CA THR A 60 17.11 -7.96 3.07
C THR A 60 16.90 -7.36 1.67
N ASN A 61 17.20 -8.14 0.63
CA ASN A 61 16.97 -7.78 -0.77
C ASN A 61 15.52 -8.00 -1.25
N MET A 62 14.59 -8.28 -0.33
CA MET A 62 13.17 -8.47 -0.61
C MET A 62 12.40 -7.20 -0.29
N LEU A 63 11.51 -6.77 -1.19
CA LEU A 63 10.56 -5.70 -0.90
C LEU A 63 9.35 -6.26 -0.14
N PHE A 64 9.11 -5.73 1.07
CA PHE A 64 7.96 -6.14 1.90
C PHE A 64 6.67 -5.39 1.56
N CYS A 65 6.77 -4.24 0.88
CA CYS A 65 5.61 -3.51 0.39
C CYS A 65 5.12 -4.08 -0.94
N ARG A 66 3.81 -4.33 -1.05
CA ARG A 66 3.17 -4.68 -2.33
C ARG A 66 2.66 -3.42 -3.02
N PHE A 67 2.78 -3.39 -4.34
CA PHE A 67 2.17 -2.33 -5.14
C PHE A 67 0.66 -2.52 -5.12
N ALA A 68 -0.07 -1.56 -4.53
CA ALA A 68 -1.52 -1.66 -4.34
C ALA A 68 -2.34 -1.22 -5.56
N LEU A 69 -1.67 -0.77 -6.63
CA LEU A 69 -2.28 -0.25 -7.86
C LEU A 69 -1.92 -1.17 -9.04
N ASP A 70 -2.29 -2.44 -8.92
CA ASP A 70 -2.10 -3.44 -9.98
C ASP A 70 -3.13 -3.29 -11.13
N ASP A 71 -4.23 -2.56 -10.91
CA ASP A 71 -5.23 -2.23 -11.92
C ASP A 71 -4.90 -0.90 -12.64
N CYS A 72 -4.50 -1.01 -13.91
CA CYS A 72 -4.22 0.13 -14.79
C CYS A 72 -5.41 1.11 -14.92
N ALA A 73 -6.65 0.63 -14.85
CA ALA A 73 -7.82 1.51 -14.96
C ALA A 73 -8.03 2.35 -13.69
N LEU A 74 -7.79 1.76 -12.51
CA LEU A 74 -7.80 2.52 -11.25
C LEU A 74 -6.67 3.55 -11.22
N LEU A 75 -5.46 3.16 -11.61
CA LEU A 75 -4.33 4.07 -11.69
C LEU A 75 -4.61 5.23 -12.67
N ALA A 76 -5.11 4.93 -13.87
CA ALA A 76 -5.49 5.94 -14.86
C ALA A 76 -6.58 6.88 -14.33
N SER A 77 -7.58 6.35 -13.63
CA SER A 77 -8.66 7.14 -13.01
C SER A 77 -8.15 8.07 -11.91
N LEU A 78 -7.17 7.63 -11.09
CA LEU A 78 -6.57 8.47 -10.05
C LEU A 78 -5.66 9.56 -10.63
N VAL A 79 -4.94 9.28 -11.72
CA VAL A 79 -4.00 10.21 -12.35
C VAL A 79 -4.72 11.25 -13.24
N HIS A 80 -5.68 10.80 -14.05
CA HIS A 80 -6.39 11.67 -15.00
C HIS A 80 -7.70 12.24 -14.42
N GLY A 81 -8.07 11.82 -13.22
CA GLY A 81 -9.37 12.08 -12.61
C GLY A 81 -10.45 11.17 -13.19
N VAL A 82 -11.42 10.77 -12.35
CA VAL A 82 -12.69 10.21 -12.86
C VAL A 82 -13.27 11.25 -13.81
N GLN A 83 -13.44 10.93 -15.10
CA GLN A 83 -14.23 11.75 -16.00
C GLN A 83 -15.68 11.75 -15.49
N ARG A 84 -15.96 12.61 -14.49
CA ARG A 84 -17.32 12.96 -14.08
C ARG A 84 -17.88 13.85 -15.18
N GLY A 85 -18.49 13.23 -16.18
CA GLY A 85 -19.20 13.96 -17.22
C GLY A 85 -19.21 13.26 -18.56
N VAL A 86 -20.04 12.22 -18.70
CA VAL A 86 -20.97 12.25 -19.82
C VAL A 86 -22.35 12.31 -19.19
N GLU A 87 -22.92 13.50 -19.25
CA GLU A 87 -24.28 13.80 -18.85
C GLU A 87 -25.21 12.73 -19.42
N ARG A 88 -26.01 12.12 -18.55
CA ARG A 88 -27.25 11.50 -18.99
C ARG A 88 -28.06 12.61 -19.65
N GLN A 89 -28.12 12.62 -20.97
CA GLN A 89 -29.17 13.32 -21.69
C GLN A 89 -30.51 12.67 -21.30
N ALA A 90 -31.07 13.14 -20.19
CA ALA A 90 -32.50 13.17 -20.02
C ALA A 90 -32.92 14.58 -20.42
N THR A 91 -33.60 14.71 -21.56
CA THR A 91 -34.89 15.39 -21.74
C THR A 91 -35.03 15.80 -23.20
N GLU A 92 -35.93 15.13 -23.91
CA GLU A 92 -37.01 15.82 -24.64
C GLU A 92 -38.14 14.81 -24.91
N PRO A 93 -39.29 14.91 -24.23
CA PRO A 93 -40.54 14.42 -24.76
C PRO A 93 -41.16 15.48 -25.69
N LEU A 94 -41.87 14.99 -26.72
CA LEU A 94 -42.86 15.67 -27.56
C LEU A 94 -42.39 16.27 -28.90
N ALA A 95 -42.70 15.56 -30.00
CA ALA A 95 -43.43 16.15 -31.13
C ALA A 95 -43.99 15.06 -32.08
N ALA A 96 -45.32 15.11 -32.26
CA ALA A 96 -46.18 14.56 -33.34
C ALA A 96 -46.32 13.04 -33.51
#